data_AF-A0A6N8G9U0-F1
#
_entry.id   AF-A0A6N8G9U0-F1
#
_cell.length_a   1.000
_cell.length_b   1.000
_cell.length_c   1.000
_cell.angle_alpha   90.00
_cell.angle_beta   90.00
_cell.angle_gamma   90.00
#
_symmetry.space_group_name_H-M   'P 1'
#
loop_
_entity.id
_entity.type
_entity.pdbx_description
1 polymer ?
#
loop_
_entity_poly.entity_id
_entity_poly.type
_entity_poly.pdbx_seq_one_letter_code
_entity_poly.pdbx_strand_id
1 'polypeptide(L)'
;MSKVRISISLDPEQAERIRAHAERAGMDVSAYFVNAATRQMAETEAIEDKFREIDALIDSVEAEGRELKQPSDDGADSAALTEDERRRVETAVGLVLGTEDDASPGNAAA
;
A
#
# COMPACT_ATOMS: atom_id res chain seq x y z
N MET A 1 -21.35 22.74 -28.43
CA MET A 1 -20.06 22.04 -28.26
C MET A 1 -19.68 21.42 -29.58
N SER A 2 -18.54 21.79 -30.17
CA SER A 2 -18.06 21.18 -31.42
C SER A 2 -17.69 19.72 -31.19
N LYS A 3 -18.05 18.83 -32.11
CA LYS A 3 -17.58 17.44 -32.09
C LYS A 3 -16.08 17.44 -32.38
N VAL A 4 -15.29 16.87 -31.47
CA VAL A 4 -13.85 16.66 -31.66
C VAL A 4 -13.66 15.27 -32.26
N ARG A 5 -12.91 15.18 -33.37
CA ARG A 5 -12.57 13.91 -34.01
C ARG A 5 -11.15 13.52 -33.60
N ILE A 6 -10.99 12.29 -33.15
CA ILE A 6 -9.70 11.69 -32.83
C ILE A 6 -9.48 10.53 -33.80
N SER A 7 -8.28 10.45 -34.37
CA SER A 7 -7.85 9.32 -35.21
C SER A 7 -6.86 8.49 -34.42
N ILE A 8 -7.12 7.19 -34.31
CA ILE A 8 -6.27 6.24 -33.57
C ILE A 8 -5.90 5.12 -34.55
N SER A 9 -4.60 4.85 -34.67
CA SER A 9 -4.11 3.68 -35.39
C SER A 9 -4.18 2.46 -34.48
N LEU A 10 -4.71 1.36 -35.00
CA LEU A 10 -4.84 0.09 -34.28
C LEU A 10 -4.18 -1.01 -35.10
N ASP A 11 -3.67 -2.01 -34.41
CA ASP A 11 -3.28 -3.25 -35.07
C ASP A 11 -4.51 -3.89 -35.74
N PRO A 12 -4.37 -4.48 -36.94
CA PRO A 12 -5.51 -5.04 -37.67
C PRO A 12 -6.32 -6.06 -36.87
N GLU A 13 -5.66 -6.92 -36.10
CA GLU A 13 -6.31 -7.92 -35.25
C GLU A 13 -7.11 -7.26 -34.10
N GLN A 14 -6.57 -6.19 -33.50
CA GLN A 14 -7.26 -5.45 -32.45
C GLN A 14 -8.50 -4.75 -33.02
N ALA A 15 -8.37 -4.11 -34.19
CA ALA A 15 -9.48 -3.44 -34.85
C ALA A 15 -10.64 -4.42 -35.15
N GLU A 16 -10.33 -5.63 -35.59
CA GLU A 16 -11.34 -6.67 -35.84
C GLU A 16 -12.02 -7.14 -34.56
N ARG A 17 -11.23 -7.41 -33.52
CA ARG A 17 -11.76 -7.81 -32.20
C ARG A 17 -12.69 -6.75 -31.62
N ILE A 18 -12.33 -5.47 -31.73
CA ILE A 18 -13.15 -4.37 -31.26
C ILE A 18 -14.43 -4.25 -32.08
N ARG A 19 -14.34 -4.34 -33.41
CA ARG A 19 -15.52 -4.30 -34.29
C ARG A 19 -16.52 -5.41 -33.95
N ALA A 20 -16.05 -6.64 -33.80
CA ALA A 20 -16.89 -7.78 -33.44
C ALA A 20 -17.54 -7.62 -32.05
N HIS A 21 -16.85 -6.99 -31.09
CA HIS A 21 -17.41 -6.70 -29.78
C HIS A 21 -18.48 -5.59 -29.82
N ALA A 22 -18.20 -4.50 -30.54
CA ALA A 22 -19.14 -3.40 -30.71
C ALA A 22 -20.43 -3.89 -31.39
N GLU A 23 -20.30 -4.70 -32.45
CA GLU A 23 -21.43 -5.30 -33.15
C GLU A 23 -22.27 -6.21 -32.23
N ARG A 24 -21.62 -7.07 -31.44
CA ARG A 24 -22.30 -7.93 -30.46
C ARG A 24 -23.03 -7.14 -29.38
N ALA A 25 -22.53 -5.96 -29.04
CA ALA A 25 -23.17 -5.04 -28.12
C ALA A 25 -24.27 -4.17 -28.78
N GLY A 26 -24.47 -4.30 -30.10
CA GLY A 26 -25.41 -3.46 -30.85
C GLY A 26 -24.98 -2.00 -30.93
N MET A 27 -23.68 -1.72 -30.84
CA MET A 27 -23.10 -0.38 -30.79
C MET A 27 -22.24 -0.10 -32.03
N ASP A 28 -22.23 1.15 -32.47
CA ASP A 28 -21.20 1.64 -33.39
C ASP A 28 -19.82 1.60 -32.72
N VAL A 29 -18.76 1.38 -33.50
CA VAL A 29 -17.38 1.28 -33.00
C VAL A 29 -16.95 2.54 -32.25
N SER A 30 -17.32 3.73 -32.73
CA SER A 30 -16.98 4.99 -32.05
C SER A 30 -17.73 5.13 -30.73
N ALA A 31 -19.02 4.75 -30.69
CA ALA A 31 -19.81 4.77 -29.46
C ALA A 31 -19.30 3.74 -28.44
N TYR A 32 -18.91 2.56 -28.91
CA TYR A 32 -18.30 1.52 -28.08
C TYR A 32 -17.00 2.00 -27.45
N PHE A 33 -16.11 2.62 -28.24
CA PHE A 33 -14.85 3.19 -27.75
C PHE A 33 -15.07 4.29 -26.72
N VAL A 34 -15.99 5.22 -26.98
CA VAL A 34 -16.29 6.31 -26.05
C VAL A 34 -16.83 5.74 -24.74
N ASN A 35 -17.76 4.79 -24.79
CA ASN A 35 -18.31 4.16 -23.58
C ASN A 35 -17.21 3.44 -22.78
N ALA A 36 -16.39 2.63 -23.45
CA ALA A 36 -15.29 1.92 -22.80
C ALA A 36 -14.28 2.88 -22.15
N ALA A 37 -13.91 3.96 -22.84
CA ALA A 37 -13.00 4.97 -22.30
C ALA A 37 -13.62 5.71 -21.10
N THR A 38 -14.88 6.15 -21.18
CA THR A 38 -15.57 6.81 -20.06
C THR A 38 -15.67 5.90 -18.85
N ARG A 39 -15.97 4.61 -19.06
CA ARG A 39 -16.01 3.63 -17.98
C ARG A 39 -14.64 3.44 -17.34
N GLN A 40 -13.58 3.31 -18.13
CA GLN A 40 -12.21 3.17 -17.62
C GLN A 40 -11.79 4.40 -16.80
N MET A 41 -12.15 5.61 -17.26
CA MET A 41 -11.88 6.85 -16.53
C MET A 41 -12.61 6.86 -15.19
N ALA A 42 -13.91 6.57 -15.17
CA ALA A 42 -14.69 6.53 -13.95
C ALA A 42 -14.19 5.48 -12.95
N GLU A 43 -13.78 4.30 -13.44
CA GLU A 43 -13.19 3.25 -12.59
C GLU A 43 -11.85 3.70 -12.00
N THR A 44 -11.02 4.41 -12.77
CA THR A 44 -9.73 4.93 -12.30
C THR A 44 -9.93 6.06 -11.29
N GLU A 45 -10.78 7.04 -11.60
CA GLU A 45 -11.11 8.16 -10.71
C GLU A 45 -11.67 7.65 -9.37
N ALA A 46 -12.55 6.65 -9.40
CA ALA A 46 -13.09 6.04 -8.18
C ALA A 46 -12.03 5.32 -7.33
N ILE A 47 -10.94 4.84 -7.94
CA ILE A 47 -9.80 4.28 -7.22
C ILE A 47 -8.97 5.41 -6.62
N GLU A 48 -8.62 6.42 -7.42
CA GLU A 48 -7.85 7.58 -6.98
C GLU A 48 -8.52 8.34 -5.83
N ASP A 49 -9.85 8.50 -5.88
CA ASP A 49 -10.63 9.15 -4.83
C ASP A 49 -10.50 8.42 -3.47
N LYS A 50 -10.46 7.08 -3.48
CA LYS A 50 -10.26 6.29 -2.25
C LYS A 50 -8.88 6.49 -1.67
N PHE A 51 -7.85 6.56 -2.51
CA PHE A 51 -6.49 6.82 -2.05
C PHE A 51 -6.33 8.24 -1.53
N ARG A 52 -6.97 9.23 -2.17
CA ARG A 52 -6.93 10.63 -1.73
C ARG A 52 -7.46 10.82 -0.30
N GLU A 53 -8.50 10.08 0.09
CA GLU A 53 -9.02 10.10 1.46
C GLU A 53 -7.99 9.56 2.47
N ILE A 54 -7.34 8.45 2.13
CA ILE A 54 -6.31 7.83 2.96
C ILE A 54 -5.10 8.76 3.09
N ASP A 55 -4.65 9.34 1.98
CA ASP A 55 -3.52 10.27 1.96
C ASP A 55 -3.82 11.50 2.83
N ALA A 56 -5.04 12.06 2.75
CA ALA A 56 -5.44 13.17 3.60
C ALA A 56 -5.46 12.80 5.10
N LEU A 57 -5.86 11.57 5.44
CA LEU A 57 -5.79 11.07 6.81
C LEU A 57 -4.33 10.95 7.27
N ILE A 58 -3.46 10.35 6.45
CA ILE A 58 -2.03 10.21 6.75
C ILE A 58 -1.41 11.59 6.97
N ASP A 59 -1.65 12.53 6.04
CA ASP A 59 -1.14 13.90 6.14
C ASP A 59 -1.59 14.59 7.43
N SER A 60 -2.83 14.37 7.86
CA SER A 60 -3.35 14.93 9.11
C SER A 60 -2.65 14.35 10.34
N VAL A 61 -2.46 13.03 10.38
CA VAL A 61 -1.78 12.34 11.50
C VAL A 61 -0.30 12.68 11.53
N GLU A 62 0.35 12.76 10.38
CA GLU A 62 1.74 13.18 10.29
C GLU A 62 1.93 14.63 10.70
N ALA A 63 0.98 15.52 10.38
CA ALA A 63 1.02 16.91 10.83
C ALA A 63 0.94 16.98 12.36
N GLU A 64 0.00 16.27 12.98
CA GLU A 64 -0.09 16.15 14.45
C GLU A 64 1.21 15.57 15.04
N GLY A 65 1.75 14.52 14.43
CA GLY A 65 3.01 13.90 14.84
C GLY A 65 4.23 14.82 14.75
N ARG A 66 4.25 15.75 13.78
CA ARG A 66 5.30 16.79 13.66
C ARG A 66 5.17 17.87 14.73
N GLU A 67 3.97 18.15 15.21
CA GLU A 67 3.71 19.10 16.30
C GLU A 67 4.02 18.51 17.67
N LEU A 68 3.88 17.19 17.82
CA LEU A 68 4.39 16.49 18.99
C LEU A 68 5.91 16.68 19.06
N LYS A 69 6.39 17.24 20.17
CA LYS A 69 7.81 17.17 20.50
C LYS A 69 8.19 15.70 20.48
N GLN A 70 9.10 15.31 19.58
CA GLN A 70 9.80 14.04 19.77
C GLN A 70 10.31 14.03 21.21
N PRO A 71 10.13 12.93 21.97
CA PRO A 71 10.77 12.82 23.26
C PRO A 71 12.23 13.16 23.03
N SER A 72 12.65 14.29 23.58
CA SER A 72 14.03 14.73 23.48
C SER A 72 14.86 13.61 24.10
N ASP A 73 15.85 13.13 23.37
CA ASP A 73 16.85 12.19 23.90
C ASP A 73 17.58 12.79 25.12
N ASP A 74 17.39 14.09 25.37
CA ASP A 74 17.72 14.79 26.63
C ASP A 74 16.97 14.24 27.87
N GLY A 75 15.99 13.33 27.69
CA GLY A 75 15.38 12.51 28.74
C GLY A 75 15.91 11.08 28.81
N ALA A 76 16.70 10.64 27.82
CA ALA A 76 17.44 9.38 27.87
C ALA A 76 18.65 9.44 28.83
N ASP A 77 18.81 10.55 29.55
CA ASP A 77 19.72 10.68 30.70
C ASP A 77 19.04 10.44 32.07
N SER A 78 17.76 10.04 32.15
CA SER A 78 17.09 9.90 33.47
C SER A 78 16.86 8.49 34.01
N ALA A 79 17.31 7.42 33.33
CA ALA A 79 17.64 6.16 34.00
C ALA A 79 18.34 5.24 32.98
N ALA A 80 19.67 5.22 33.00
CA ALA A 80 20.36 4.05 32.49
C ALA A 80 19.74 2.81 33.15
N LEU A 81 19.21 1.88 32.35
CA LEU A 81 18.66 0.62 32.88
C LEU A 81 19.66 0.05 33.87
N THR A 82 19.16 -0.34 35.05
CA THR A 82 19.99 -1.11 35.95
C THR A 82 20.44 -2.38 35.24
N GLU A 83 21.58 -2.91 35.66
CA GLU A 83 22.14 -4.13 35.06
C GLU A 83 21.13 -5.29 35.05
N ASP A 84 20.26 -5.36 36.06
CA ASP A 84 19.20 -6.37 36.12
C ASP A 84 18.04 -6.09 35.15
N GLU A 85 17.67 -4.83 34.94
CA GLU A 85 16.67 -4.47 33.94
C GLU A 85 17.17 -4.70 32.52
N ARG A 86 18.44 -4.37 32.25
CA ARG A 86 19.10 -4.66 30.97
C ARG A 86 19.09 -6.16 30.68
N ARG A 87 19.48 -6.98 31.67
CA ARG A 87 19.47 -8.44 31.55
C ARG A 87 18.06 -8.99 31.28
N ARG A 88 17.04 -8.45 31.96
CA ARG A 88 15.63 -8.86 31.71
C ARG A 88 15.17 -8.51 30.31
N VAL A 89 15.53 -7.33 29.79
CA VAL A 89 15.20 -6.92 28.42
C VAL A 89 15.91 -7.82 27.42
N GLU A 90 17.20 -8.11 27.61
CA GLU A 90 17.96 -9.01 26.74
C GLU A 90 17.37 -10.43 26.71
N THR A 91 16.98 -10.99 27.86
CA THR A 91 16.28 -12.28 27.92
C THR A 91 14.94 -12.24 27.19
N ALA A 92 14.13 -11.20 27.42
CA ALA A 92 12.83 -11.06 26.76
C ALA A 92 12.96 -10.92 25.23
N VAL A 93 13.95 -10.15 24.78
CA VAL A 93 14.25 -9.99 23.35
C VAL A 93 14.78 -11.30 22.76
N GLY A 94 15.62 -12.03 23.48
CA GLY A 94 16.10 -13.34 23.05
C GLY A 94 14.99 -14.38 22.89
N LEU A 95 14.01 -14.38 23.79
CA LEU A 95 12.80 -15.22 23.70
C LEU A 95 11.94 -14.89 22.47
N VAL A 96 11.78 -13.60 22.16
CA VAL A 96 10.98 -13.14 21.00
C VAL A 96 11.69 -13.38 19.68
N LEU A 97 13.01 -13.17 19.64
CA LEU A 97 13.83 -13.35 18.45
C LEU A 97 14.29 -14.81 18.26
N GLY A 98 14.00 -15.70 19.22
CA GLY A 98 14.37 -17.12 19.16
C GLY A 98 15.87 -17.37 19.24
N THR A 99 16.63 -16.49 19.90
CA THR A 99 18.10 -16.59 20.04
C THR A 99 18.53 -17.26 21.35
N GLU A 100 17.63 -17.95 22.04
CA GLU A 100 18.04 -18.85 23.12
C GLU A 100 18.62 -20.11 22.49
N ASP A 101 19.96 -20.20 22.47
CA ASP A 101 20.67 -21.45 22.24
C ASP A 101 20.21 -22.44 23.30
N ASP A 102 19.37 -23.38 22.88
CA ASP A 102 18.80 -24.46 23.66
C ASP A 102 19.91 -25.46 24.03
N ALA A 103 20.80 -25.07 24.94
CA ALA A 103 21.75 -25.96 25.59
C ALA A 103 21.02 -26.73 26.70
N SER A 104 20.09 -27.60 26.30
CA SER A 104 19.50 -28.61 27.17
C SER A 104 20.59 -29.59 27.64
N PRO A 105 20.96 -29.64 28.94
CA PRO A 105 21.81 -30.70 29.45
C PRO A 105 20.90 -31.91 29.69
N GLY A 106 20.92 -32.85 28.74
CA GLY A 106 20.35 -34.17 28.92
C GLY A 106 20.88 -34.82 30.21
N ASN A 107 19.94 -35.27 31.04
CA ASN A 107 20.13 -36.08 32.24
C ASN A 107 21.33 -37.05 32.15
N ALA A 108 22.38 -36.77 32.92
CA ALA A 108 23.33 -37.79 33.35
C ALA A 108 22.89 -38.29 34.74
N ALA A 109 22.13 -39.37 34.75
CA ALA A 109 21.96 -40.24 35.91
C ALA A 109 21.81 -41.69 35.42
N ALA A 110 22.93 -42.41 35.41
CA ALA A 110 23.01 -43.86 35.48
C ALA A 110 24.20 -44.19 36.41
#